data_AF-A0A2N1MCM6-F1
#
_entry.id   AF-A0A2N1MCM6-F1
#
_cell.length_a   1.000
_cell.length_b   1.000
_cell.length_c   1.000
_cell.angle_alpha   90.00
_cell.angle_beta   90.00
_cell.angle_gamma   90.00
#
_symmetry.space_group_name_H-M   'P 1'
#
loop_
_entity.id
_entity.type
_entity.pdbx_description
1 polymer ?
#
loop_
_entity_poly.entity_id
_entity_poly.type
_entity_poly.pdbx_seq_one_letter_code
_entity_poly.pdbx_strand_id
1 'polypeptide(L)'
;MKTLFGLKADDYNELPTFVGGAKDTPEEIRNQVIGEFLRLHKTSQHITSANEATRCEYISRIIYGVASIYGGEIKVYPQYEISGSHGKGPVDWAIKIGNIIITITEAKKEDINQGIAQNAIQLQTSIQRNP
;
A
#
# COMPACT_ATOMS: atom_id res chain seq x y z
N MET A 1 -10.82 8.44 18.42
CA MET A 1 -10.12 8.13 17.15
C MET A 1 -11.08 8.28 15.96
N LYS A 2 -12.20 7.56 15.95
CA LYS A 2 -13.25 7.61 14.92
C LYS A 2 -13.68 9.03 14.51
N THR A 3 -14.10 9.86 15.45
CA THR A 3 -14.54 11.25 15.21
C THR A 3 -13.41 12.19 14.78
N LEU A 4 -12.18 11.96 15.27
CA LEU A 4 -11.02 12.82 14.99
C LEU A 4 -10.52 12.65 13.55
N PHE A 5 -10.61 11.43 13.00
CA PHE A 5 -10.13 11.09 11.65
C PHE A 5 -11.27 10.84 10.66
N GLY A 6 -12.52 11.13 11.04
CA GLY A 6 -13.69 10.95 10.16
C GLY A 6 -13.97 9.49 9.77
N LEU A 7 -13.49 8.52 10.55
CA LEU A 7 -13.73 7.10 10.30
C LEU A 7 -15.19 6.77 10.63
N LYS A 8 -15.80 5.87 9.85
CA LYS A 8 -17.21 5.45 10.03
C LYS A 8 -17.35 4.13 10.80
N ALA A 9 -16.26 3.41 10.99
CA ALA A 9 -16.20 2.09 11.63
C ALA A 9 -15.22 2.08 12.80
N ASP A 10 -15.46 1.22 13.79
CA ASP A 10 -14.50 0.95 14.88
C ASP A 10 -13.67 -0.32 14.63
N ASP A 11 -14.15 -1.20 13.74
CA ASP A 11 -13.47 -2.40 13.28
C ASP A 11 -13.29 -2.41 11.76
N TYR A 12 -12.20 -3.02 11.26
CA TYR A 12 -11.96 -3.13 9.82
C TYR A 12 -13.10 -3.83 9.06
N ASN A 13 -13.70 -4.86 9.67
CA ASN A 13 -14.78 -5.64 9.06
C ASN A 13 -16.07 -4.82 8.89
N GLU A 14 -16.18 -3.67 9.56
CA GLU A 14 -17.31 -2.74 9.43
C GLU A 14 -17.08 -1.67 8.34
N LEU A 15 -15.89 -1.61 7.73
CA LEU A 15 -15.64 -0.67 6.64
C LEU A 15 -16.45 -1.06 5.40
N PRO A 16 -17.04 -0.08 4.69
CA PRO A 16 -17.81 -0.37 3.49
C PRO A 16 -16.92 -1.02 2.43
N THR A 17 -17.43 -2.07 1.78
CA THR A 17 -16.76 -2.66 0.62
C THR A 17 -16.62 -1.60 -0.47
N PHE A 18 -15.43 -1.48 -1.05
CA PHE A 18 -15.21 -0.59 -2.16
C PHE A 18 -16.11 -0.99 -3.35
N VAL A 19 -16.86 -0.02 -3.88
CA VAL A 19 -17.69 -0.18 -5.07
C VAL A 19 -17.10 0.70 -6.16
N GLY A 20 -16.36 0.10 -7.09
CA GLY A 20 -15.75 0.79 -8.22
C GLY A 20 -15.46 -0.16 -9.37
N GLY A 21 -15.03 0.39 -10.50
CA GLY A 21 -14.63 -0.42 -11.66
C GLY A 21 -13.41 -1.27 -11.34
N ALA A 22 -13.39 -2.50 -11.85
CA ALA A 22 -12.23 -3.38 -11.81
C ALA A 22 -11.65 -3.52 -13.21
N LYS A 23 -10.33 -3.63 -13.30
CA LYS A 23 -9.64 -4.00 -14.54
C LYS A 23 -9.06 -5.39 -14.33
N ASP A 24 -9.22 -6.27 -15.31
CA ASP A 24 -8.61 -7.59 -15.25
C ASP A 24 -7.08 -7.48 -15.27
N THR A 25 -6.43 -8.34 -14.50
CA THR A 25 -4.98 -8.49 -14.54
C THR A 25 -4.58 -9.29 -15.78
N PRO A 26 -3.84 -8.71 -16.74
CA PRO A 26 -3.38 -9.46 -17.90
C PRO A 26 -2.55 -10.67 -17.47
N GLU A 27 -2.71 -11.79 -18.17
CA GLU A 27 -1.99 -13.02 -17.88
C GLU A 27 -0.46 -12.82 -17.90
N GLU A 28 0.04 -12.02 -18.82
CA GLU A 28 1.46 -11.67 -18.90
C GLU A 28 1.98 -11.06 -17.59
N ILE A 29 1.28 -10.05 -17.06
CA ILE A 29 1.64 -9.37 -15.82
C ILE A 29 1.58 -10.35 -14.64
N ARG A 30 0.52 -11.17 -14.58
CA ARG A 30 0.40 -12.22 -13.56
C ARG A 30 1.59 -13.18 -13.58
N ASN A 31 1.95 -13.68 -14.75
CA ASN A 31 3.05 -14.63 -14.92
C ASN A 31 4.40 -13.98 -14.59
N GLN A 32 4.60 -12.71 -14.93
CA GLN A 32 5.79 -11.95 -14.55
C GLN A 32 5.93 -11.85 -13.02
N VAL A 33 4.87 -11.44 -12.30
CA VAL A 33 4.88 -11.35 -10.83
C VAL A 33 5.15 -12.70 -10.18
N ILE A 34 4.53 -13.78 -10.67
CA ILE A 34 4.80 -15.15 -10.19
C ILE A 34 6.29 -15.50 -10.40
N GLY A 35 6.85 -15.18 -11.57
CA GLY A 35 8.26 -15.40 -11.86
C GLY A 35 9.21 -14.61 -10.94
N GLU A 36 8.83 -13.41 -10.52
CA GLU A 36 9.57 -12.65 -9.50
C GLU A 36 9.49 -13.31 -8.13
N PHE A 37 8.32 -13.79 -7.72
CA PHE A 37 8.15 -14.51 -6.45
C PHE A 37 8.94 -15.79 -6.38
N LEU A 38 8.95 -16.58 -7.46
CA LEU A 38 9.75 -17.80 -7.51
C LEU A 38 11.25 -17.51 -7.41
N ARG A 39 11.72 -16.36 -7.91
CA ARG A 39 13.10 -15.92 -7.75
C ARG A 39 13.39 -15.52 -6.30
N LEU A 40 12.58 -14.64 -5.72
CA LEU A 40 12.73 -14.22 -4.33
C LEU A 40 12.69 -15.41 -3.36
N HIS A 41 11.75 -16.34 -3.57
CA HIS A 41 11.63 -17.53 -2.73
C HIS A 41 12.88 -18.42 -2.76
N LYS A 42 13.56 -18.52 -3.91
CA LYS A 42 14.79 -19.31 -4.04
C LYS A 42 16.01 -18.62 -3.41
N THR A 43 16.01 -17.29 -3.32
CA THR A 43 17.20 -16.51 -2.93
C THR A 43 17.11 -15.88 -1.55
N SER A 44 15.92 -15.84 -0.95
CA SER A 44 15.68 -15.16 0.32
C SER A 44 15.41 -16.16 1.45
N GLN A 45 15.65 -15.71 2.69
CA GLN A 45 15.23 -16.44 3.90
C GLN A 45 13.72 -16.69 3.92
N HIS A 46 13.29 -17.71 4.67
CA HIS A 46 11.86 -18.05 4.80
C HIS A 46 11.02 -16.84 5.24
N ILE A 47 9.97 -16.54 4.47
CA ILE A 47 9.15 -15.33 4.67
C ILE A 47 8.45 -15.30 6.05
N THR A 48 8.14 -16.47 6.62
CA THR A 48 7.45 -16.59 7.91
C THR A 48 8.26 -16.04 9.08
N SER A 49 9.58 -16.21 9.05
CA SER A 49 10.51 -15.64 10.02
C SER A 49 11.09 -14.28 9.59
N ALA A 50 10.80 -13.84 8.36
CA ALA A 50 11.42 -12.65 7.81
C ALA A 50 10.90 -11.36 8.45
N ASN A 51 11.79 -10.39 8.53
CA ASN A 51 11.50 -9.03 9.00
C ASN A 51 10.63 -8.25 8.00
N GLU A 52 10.19 -7.05 8.42
CA GLU A 52 9.35 -6.16 7.61
C GLU A 52 10.02 -5.83 6.26
N ALA A 53 11.30 -5.47 6.26
CA ALA A 53 12.04 -5.14 5.05
C ALA A 53 12.02 -6.26 3.99
N THR A 54 12.25 -7.52 4.40
CA THR A 54 12.19 -8.66 3.47
C THR A 54 10.76 -8.83 2.93
N ARG A 55 9.74 -8.67 3.78
CA ARG A 55 8.33 -8.78 3.34
C ARG A 55 7.96 -7.68 2.37
N CYS A 56 8.48 -6.46 2.56
CA CYS A 56 8.31 -5.35 1.64
C CYS A 56 8.83 -5.67 0.24
N GLU A 57 9.87 -6.50 0.09
CA GLU A 57 10.33 -6.93 -1.23
C GLU A 57 9.27 -7.73 -1.99
N TYR A 58 8.54 -8.62 -1.30
CA TYR A 58 7.45 -9.40 -1.89
C TYR A 58 6.25 -8.50 -2.19
N ILE A 59 5.82 -7.68 -1.21
CA ILE A 59 4.68 -6.78 -1.38
C ILE A 59 4.92 -5.83 -2.56
N SER A 60 6.14 -5.31 -2.70
CA SER A 60 6.52 -4.43 -3.80
C SER A 60 6.28 -5.06 -5.17
N ARG A 61 6.55 -6.36 -5.37
CA ARG A 61 6.34 -7.01 -6.68
C ARG A 61 4.87 -6.99 -7.12
N ILE A 62 3.95 -7.17 -6.17
CA ILE A 62 2.51 -7.05 -6.44
C ILE A 62 2.18 -5.61 -6.80
N ILE A 63 2.60 -4.64 -5.98
CA ILE A 63 2.27 -3.23 -6.17
C ILE A 63 2.78 -2.74 -7.53
N TYR A 64 4.03 -3.03 -7.88
CA TYR A 64 4.59 -2.65 -9.18
C TYR A 64 3.95 -3.41 -10.35
N GLY A 65 3.64 -4.69 -10.18
CA GLY A 65 2.92 -5.47 -11.18
C GLY A 65 1.52 -4.91 -11.47
N VAL A 66 0.77 -4.51 -10.45
CA VAL A 66 -0.55 -3.89 -10.63
C VAL A 66 -0.43 -2.49 -11.23
N ALA A 67 0.52 -1.68 -10.76
CA ALA A 67 0.73 -0.33 -11.28
C ALA A 67 1.13 -0.32 -12.77
N SER A 68 1.89 -1.33 -13.23
CA SER A 68 2.34 -1.42 -14.63
C SER A 68 1.19 -1.63 -15.62
N ILE A 69 0.04 -2.16 -15.18
CA ILE A 69 -1.19 -2.32 -15.99
C ILE A 69 -1.71 -0.99 -16.54
N TYR A 70 -1.28 0.13 -15.93
CA TYR A 70 -1.69 1.49 -16.28
C TYR A 70 -0.66 2.23 -17.14
N GLY A 71 0.27 1.52 -17.80
CA GLY A 71 1.15 2.11 -18.80
C GLY A 71 2.04 3.25 -18.29
N GLY A 72 2.23 3.35 -16.97
CA GLY A 72 2.99 4.40 -16.32
C GLY A 72 2.20 5.64 -15.90
N GLU A 73 0.88 5.69 -16.08
CA GLU A 73 0.02 6.74 -15.52
C GLU A 73 0.02 6.71 -13.99
N ILE A 74 -0.02 5.48 -13.43
CA ILE A 74 0.14 5.24 -12.00
C ILE A 74 1.63 5.10 -11.68
N LYS A 75 2.08 5.82 -10.66
CA LYS A 75 3.46 5.80 -10.16
C LYS A 75 3.49 5.37 -8.69
N VAL A 76 4.44 4.49 -8.37
CA VAL A 76 4.68 3.98 -7.01
C VAL A 76 5.94 4.65 -6.46
N TYR A 77 5.81 5.26 -5.28
CA TYR A 77 6.88 5.94 -4.57
C TYR A 77 7.14 5.19 -3.25
N PRO A 78 8.20 4.38 -3.17
CA PRO A 78 8.55 3.71 -1.93
C PRO A 78 9.12 4.71 -0.91
N GLN A 79 8.91 4.45 0.39
CA GLN A 79 9.44 5.26 1.49
C GLN A 79 9.13 6.76 1.33
N TYR A 80 7.88 7.06 0.95
CA TYR A 80 7.47 8.41 0.61
C TYR A 80 7.15 9.20 1.88
N GLU A 81 7.92 10.27 2.14
CA GLU A 81 7.69 11.13 3.29
C GLU A 81 6.34 11.83 3.20
N ILE A 82 5.47 11.63 4.19
CA ILE A 82 4.21 12.35 4.36
C ILE A 82 4.34 13.27 5.58
N SER A 83 3.86 14.49 5.46
CA SER A 83 3.88 15.48 6.54
C SER A 83 2.64 16.36 6.46
N GLY A 84 1.96 16.51 7.59
CA GLY A 84 0.86 17.46 7.78
C GLY A 84 0.43 17.49 9.23
N SER A 85 -0.80 17.92 9.51
CA SER A 85 -1.14 18.41 10.85
C SER A 85 -1.15 17.34 11.96
N HIS A 86 -1.39 16.07 11.61
CA HIS A 86 -1.53 14.98 12.59
C HIS A 86 -0.61 13.78 12.35
N GLY A 87 0.01 13.68 11.17
CA GLY A 87 0.91 12.59 10.80
C GLY A 87 2.20 13.10 10.19
N LYS A 88 3.32 12.46 10.54
CA LYS A 88 4.64 12.74 9.97
C LYS A 88 5.44 11.45 9.86
N GLY A 89 6.15 11.27 8.75
CA GLY A 89 7.06 10.16 8.53
C GLY A 89 6.89 9.50 7.15
N PRO A 90 7.81 8.61 6.79
CA PRO A 90 7.72 7.85 5.55
C PRO A 90 6.59 6.83 5.64
N VAL A 91 5.81 6.72 4.57
CA VAL A 91 4.98 5.52 4.30
C VAL A 91 5.78 4.56 3.44
N ASP A 92 5.57 3.25 3.63
CA ASP A 92 6.26 2.25 2.82
C ASP A 92 6.02 2.43 1.32
N TRP A 93 4.79 2.73 0.90
CA TRP A 93 4.50 3.17 -0.46
C TRP A 93 3.42 4.25 -0.52
N ALA A 94 3.66 5.28 -1.32
CA ALA A 94 2.62 6.17 -1.85
C ALA A 94 2.40 5.90 -3.34
N ILE A 95 1.14 5.74 -3.73
CA ILE A 95 0.73 5.49 -5.12
C ILE A 95 0.04 6.75 -5.63
N LYS A 96 0.47 7.23 -6.81
CA LYS A 96 0.01 8.50 -7.38
C LYS A 96 -0.47 8.39 -8.81
N ILE A 97 -1.39 9.29 -9.17
CA ILE A 97 -1.71 9.66 -10.54
C ILE A 97 -1.33 11.13 -10.71
N GLY A 98 -0.33 11.41 -11.56
CA GLY A 98 0.30 12.73 -11.61
C GLY A 98 0.83 13.12 -10.22
N ASN A 99 0.36 14.24 -9.68
CA ASN A 99 0.74 14.73 -8.36
C ASN A 99 -0.21 14.31 -7.23
N ILE A 100 -1.31 13.63 -7.55
CA ILE A 100 -2.35 13.25 -6.59
C ILE A 100 -2.01 11.90 -5.98
N ILE A 101 -1.93 11.84 -4.65
CA ILE A 101 -1.82 10.59 -3.90
C ILE A 101 -3.19 9.92 -3.89
N ILE A 102 -3.29 8.75 -4.51
CA ILE A 102 -4.54 7.98 -4.57
C ILE A 102 -4.57 6.85 -3.54
N THR A 103 -3.41 6.39 -3.08
CA THR A 103 -3.30 5.34 -2.06
C THR A 103 -1.98 5.50 -1.32
N ILE A 104 -2.00 5.19 -0.04
CA ILE A 104 -0.82 4.95 0.78
C ILE A 104 -0.95 3.57 1.40
N THR A 105 0.16 2.88 1.62
CA THR A 105 0.14 1.57 2.26
C THR A 105 1.41 1.36 3.07
N GLU A 106 1.24 0.70 4.21
CA GLU A 106 2.28 0.27 5.13
C GLU A 106 2.25 -1.26 5.20
N ALA A 107 3.40 -1.92 5.16
CA ALA A 107 3.50 -3.34 5.44
C ALA A 107 3.36 -3.57 6.95
N LYS A 108 2.60 -4.60 7.34
CA LYS A 108 2.55 -5.06 8.74
C LYS A 108 2.62 -6.57 8.81
N LYS A 109 3.31 -7.08 9.82
CA LYS A 109 3.46 -8.52 10.07
C LYS A 109 2.34 -9.07 10.95
N GLU A 110 2.08 -8.44 12.10
CA GLU A 110 1.20 -9.00 13.14
C GLU A 110 0.15 -7.98 13.63
N ASP A 111 0.55 -6.73 13.86
CA ASP A 111 -0.32 -5.69 14.41
C ASP A 111 -1.11 -4.93 13.33
N ILE A 112 -2.02 -5.65 12.65
CA ILE A 112 -2.87 -5.09 11.58
C ILE A 112 -3.67 -3.88 12.08
N ASN A 113 -4.21 -3.93 13.30
CA ASN A 113 -4.97 -2.83 13.90
C ASN A 113 -4.13 -1.56 14.10
N GLN A 114 -2.86 -1.71 14.51
CA GLN A 114 -1.93 -0.60 14.59
C GLN A 114 -1.63 -0.04 13.19
N GLY A 115 -1.44 -0.92 12.21
CA GLY A 115 -1.29 -0.53 10.81
C GLY A 115 -2.47 0.27 10.28
N ILE A 116 -3.71 -0.13 10.59
CA ILE A 116 -4.92 0.60 10.19
C ILE A 116 -4.95 1.98 10.83
N ALA A 117 -4.67 2.09 12.13
CA ALA A 117 -4.63 3.37 12.82
C ALA A 117 -3.55 4.31 12.22
N GLN A 118 -2.36 3.78 11.95
CA GLN A 118 -1.27 4.50 11.30
C GLN A 118 -1.68 4.99 9.90
N ASN A 119 -2.22 4.08 9.07
CA ASN A 119 -2.71 4.39 7.73
C ASN A 119 -3.80 5.46 7.76
N ALA A 120 -4.74 5.41 8.72
CA ALA A 120 -5.81 6.40 8.82
C ALA A 120 -5.28 7.82 9.09
N ILE A 121 -4.30 7.95 10.00
CA ILE A 121 -3.65 9.23 10.32
C ILE A 121 -2.88 9.77 9.11
N GLN A 122 -2.11 8.91 8.45
CA GLN A 122 -1.33 9.29 7.27
C GLN A 122 -2.23 9.58 6.06
N LEU A 123 -3.38 8.94 5.95
CA LEU A 123 -4.36 9.19 4.89
C LEU A 123 -5.00 10.57 5.05
N GLN A 124 -5.39 10.95 6.28
CA GLN A 124 -5.84 12.31 6.54
C GLN A 124 -4.76 13.33 6.14
N THR A 125 -3.50 12.98 6.41
CA THR A 125 -2.36 13.84 6.09
C THR A 125 -2.10 13.93 4.59
N SER A 126 -2.27 12.83 3.84
CA SER A 126 -2.11 12.83 2.38
C SER A 126 -3.18 13.65 1.69
N ILE A 127 -4.42 13.66 2.21
CA ILE A 127 -5.50 14.54 1.72
C ILE A 127 -5.12 16.01 1.81
N GLN A 128 -4.47 16.46 2.90
CA GLN A 128 -4.01 17.84 3.04
C GLN A 128 -2.95 18.23 2.01
N ARG A 129 -2.26 17.24 1.43
CA ARG A 129 -1.18 17.43 0.46
C ARG A 129 -1.66 17.37 -0.98
N ASN A 130 -2.82 16.75 -1.21
CA ASN A 130 -3.50 16.81 -2.48
C ASN A 130 -4.17 18.21 -2.59
N PRO A 131 -3.87 18.99 -3.65
CA PRO A 131 -4.49 20.29 -3.86
C PRO A 131 -5.98 20.19 -4.23
#